data_AF-A0A5B8LI92-F1
#
_entry.id   AF-A0A5B8LI92-F1
#
_cell.length_a   1.000
_cell.length_b   1.000
_cell.length_c   1.000
_cell.angle_alpha   90.00
_cell.angle_beta   90.00
_cell.angle_gamma   90.00
#
_symmetry.space_group_name_H-M   'P 1'
#
loop_
_entity.id
_entity.type
_entity.pdbx_description
1 polymer ?
#
loop_
_entity_poly.entity_id
_entity_poly.type
_entity_poly.pdbx_seq_one_letter_code
_entity_poly.pdbx_strand_id
1 'polypeptide(L)'
;MSPDYESDLARVRAICMAYPEAAEKLSHGSPAFFIEKGKVYAYVWHNHHNDGHTAVMVKTSGREEQAMLVEMDPDFYHVPPYLGPSGWIGMELNGDATDWDRIEDRIAISWEMVAPRRLLEAGGR
;
A
#
# COMPACT_ATOMS: atom_id res chain seq x y z
N MET A 1 5.45 -14.14 9.32
CA MET A 1 6.28 -13.98 8.11
C MET A 1 5.51 -14.58 6.97
N SER A 2 5.15 -13.81 5.94
CA SER A 2 4.57 -14.42 4.74
C SER A 2 5.54 -15.49 4.24
N PRO A 3 5.09 -16.74 4.02
CA PRO A 3 5.96 -17.81 3.57
C PRO A 3 6.51 -17.54 2.16
N ASP A 4 5.96 -16.57 1.44
CA ASP A 4 6.35 -16.22 0.07
C ASP A 4 6.32 -14.71 -0.20
N TYR A 5 7.20 -13.97 0.50
CA TYR A 5 7.37 -12.53 0.30
C TYR A 5 7.61 -12.13 -1.17
N GLU A 6 8.39 -12.91 -1.92
CA GLU A 6 8.71 -12.58 -3.31
C GLU A 6 7.46 -12.66 -4.20
N SER A 7 6.61 -13.66 -4.04
CA SER A 7 5.33 -13.74 -4.76
C SER A 7 4.37 -12.63 -4.35
N ASP A 8 4.25 -12.33 -3.06
CA ASP A 8 3.42 -11.23 -2.57
C ASP A 8 3.89 -9.89 -3.14
N LEU A 9 5.20 -9.63 -3.10
CA LEU A 9 5.80 -8.43 -3.65
C LEU A 9 5.61 -8.35 -5.17
N ALA A 10 5.77 -9.45 -5.90
CA ALA A 10 5.55 -9.48 -7.34
C ALA A 10 4.11 -9.10 -7.70
N ARG A 11 3.13 -9.56 -6.91
CA ARG A 11 1.72 -9.21 -7.11
C ARG A 11 1.42 -7.76 -6.76
N VAL A 12 1.95 -7.24 -5.65
CA VAL A 12 1.82 -5.80 -5.32
C VAL A 12 2.49 -4.93 -6.40
N ARG A 13 3.66 -5.33 -6.91
CA ARG A 13 4.31 -4.66 -8.04
C ARG A 13 3.42 -4.62 -9.27
N ALA A 14 2.81 -5.75 -9.64
CA ALA A 14 1.90 -5.80 -10.80
C ALA A 14 0.71 -4.84 -10.64
N ILE A 15 0.12 -4.76 -9.45
CA ILE A 15 -0.99 -3.85 -9.16
C ILE A 15 -0.52 -2.39 -9.24
N CYS A 16 0.53 -2.01 -8.50
CA CYS A 16 1.02 -0.63 -8.45
C CYS A 16 1.52 -0.13 -9.82
N MET A 17 2.20 -0.98 -10.59
CA MET A 17 2.78 -0.57 -11.87
C MET A 17 1.76 -0.49 -13.02
N ALA A 18 0.51 -0.90 -12.79
CA ALA A 18 -0.57 -0.75 -13.78
C ALA A 18 -1.06 0.70 -13.92
N TYR A 19 -0.78 1.57 -12.94
CA TYR A 19 -1.25 2.95 -12.97
C TYR A 19 -0.37 3.85 -13.88
N PRO A 20 -0.97 4.88 -14.52
CA PRO A 20 -0.22 5.84 -15.32
C PRO A 20 0.92 6.49 -14.54
N GLU A 21 2.10 6.54 -15.18
CA GLU A 21 3.32 7.13 -14.61
C GLU A 21 3.73 6.53 -13.25
N ALA A 22 3.34 5.29 -12.96
CA ALA A 22 3.83 4.58 -11.80
C ALA A 22 5.34 4.25 -11.96
N ALA A 23 6.08 4.45 -10.88
CA ALA A 23 7.49 4.10 -10.77
C ALA A 23 7.78 3.47 -9.39
N GLU A 24 8.84 2.67 -9.33
CA GLU A 24 9.32 2.03 -8.11
C GLU A 24 10.72 2.55 -7.74
N LYS A 25 10.96 2.72 -6.44
CA LYS A 25 12.30 2.92 -5.87
C LYS A 25 12.42 2.23 -4.53
N LEU A 26 13.65 2.08 -4.04
CA LEU A 26 13.88 1.74 -2.65
C LEU A 26 13.85 3.00 -1.78
N SER A 27 13.10 2.94 -0.69
CA SER A 27 13.06 3.94 0.38
C SER A 27 13.43 3.25 1.69
N HIS A 28 14.56 3.63 2.29
CA HIS A 28 15.06 3.00 3.52
C HIS A 28 15.12 1.46 3.44
N GLY A 29 15.49 0.93 2.27
CA GLY A 29 15.59 -0.51 2.01
C GLY A 29 14.28 -1.21 1.66
N SER A 30 13.15 -0.50 1.67
CA SER A 30 11.83 -1.07 1.33
C SER A 30 11.32 -0.57 -0.03
N PRO A 31 10.63 -1.40 -0.83
CA PRO A 31 9.97 -0.95 -2.05
C PRO A 31 8.96 0.17 -1.79
N ALA A 32 8.99 1.19 -2.64
CA ALA A 32 8.12 2.36 -2.60
C ALA A 32 7.62 2.68 -4.01
N PHE A 33 6.30 2.80 -4.15
CA PHE A 33 5.62 3.07 -5.42
C PHE A 33 5.09 4.50 -5.45
N PHE A 34 5.43 5.23 -6.50
CA PHE A 34 5.16 6.66 -6.62
C PHE A 34 4.80 7.02 -8.05
N ILE A 35 4.14 8.17 -8.21
CA ILE A 35 3.92 8.76 -9.54
C ILE A 35 5.20 9.49 -9.94
N GLU A 36 5.69 9.32 -11.17
CA GLU A 36 6.88 10.03 -11.66
C GLU A 36 6.78 11.55 -11.40
N LYS A 37 7.82 12.11 -10.79
CA LYS A 37 7.86 13.53 -10.35
C LYS A 37 6.71 13.93 -9.40
N GLY A 38 6.00 12.96 -8.83
CA GLY A 38 4.87 13.10 -7.94
C GLY A 38 5.12 12.49 -6.56
N LYS A 39 4.03 12.06 -5.91
CA LYS A 39 4.05 11.56 -4.53
C LYS A 39 4.02 10.02 -4.50
N VAL A 40 4.53 9.48 -3.40
CA VAL A 40 4.40 8.05 -3.05
C VAL A 40 2.96 7.74 -2.66
N TYR A 41 2.44 6.61 -3.12
CA TYR A 41 1.11 6.10 -2.80
C TYR A 41 1.13 4.67 -2.22
N ALA A 42 2.21 3.92 -2.34
CA ALA A 42 2.33 2.64 -1.65
C ALA A 42 3.77 2.37 -1.20
N TYR A 43 3.90 1.63 -0.11
CA TYR A 43 5.15 0.99 0.33
C TYR A 43 4.90 -0.50 0.56
N VAL A 44 5.92 -1.33 0.44
CA VAL A 44 5.88 -2.71 0.94
C VAL A 44 6.93 -2.88 2.01
N TRP A 45 6.51 -3.31 3.18
CA TRP A 45 7.38 -3.58 4.32
C TRP A 45 7.37 -5.08 4.59
N HIS A 46 8.56 -5.64 4.73
CA HIS A 46 8.76 -7.04 5.04
C HIS A 46 9.72 -7.17 6.22
N ASN A 47 9.25 -7.82 7.27
CA ASN A 47 9.95 -8.03 8.53
C ASN A 47 10.55 -6.70 9.05
N HIS A 48 9.76 -5.63 8.98
CA HIS A 48 10.25 -4.30 9.28
C HIS A 48 10.52 -4.19 10.78
N HIS A 49 11.73 -3.77 11.16
CA HIS A 49 12.18 -3.83 12.56
C HIS A 49 12.09 -5.23 13.21
N ASN A 50 12.19 -6.31 12.42
CA ASN A 50 12.04 -7.69 12.88
C ASN A 50 10.68 -8.01 13.50
N ASP A 51 9.62 -7.35 13.03
CA ASP A 51 8.24 -7.58 13.47
C ASP A 51 7.64 -8.89 12.93
N GLY A 52 8.26 -9.51 11.93
CA GLY A 52 7.77 -10.73 11.29
C GLY A 52 6.60 -10.52 10.34
N HIS A 53 6.17 -9.29 10.07
CA HIS A 53 5.02 -8.97 9.24
C HIS A 53 5.41 -8.73 7.78
N THR A 54 4.46 -8.88 6.87
CA THR A 54 4.62 -8.47 5.47
C THR A 54 3.37 -7.72 5.10
N ALA A 55 3.50 -6.44 4.77
CA ALA A 55 2.35 -5.59 4.55
C ALA A 55 2.59 -4.57 3.46
N VAL A 56 1.51 -4.17 2.80
CA VAL A 56 1.49 -2.97 1.95
C VAL A 56 0.92 -1.81 2.76
N MET A 57 1.60 -0.67 2.75
CA MET A 57 1.10 0.56 3.36
C MET A 57 0.55 1.47 2.27
N VAL A 58 -0.67 1.94 2.48
CA VAL A 58 -1.43 2.80 1.57
C VAL A 58 -1.97 4.01 2.31
N LYS A 59 -2.35 5.07 1.59
CA LYS A 59 -2.92 6.28 2.18
C LYS A 59 -4.39 6.12 2.55
N THR A 60 -4.77 6.83 3.60
CA THR A 60 -6.15 7.07 4.01
C THR A 60 -6.43 8.57 4.00
N SER A 61 -7.71 8.92 4.06
CA SER A 61 -8.21 10.30 4.16
C SER A 61 -7.88 10.94 5.51
N GLY A 62 -7.53 10.13 6.52
CA GLY A 62 -7.11 10.60 7.82
C GLY A 62 -7.18 9.51 8.89
N ARG A 63 -7.09 9.94 10.15
CA ARG A 63 -7.05 9.04 11.33
C ARG A 63 -8.39 8.38 11.64
N GLU A 64 -9.49 9.01 11.27
CA GLU A 64 -10.82 8.45 11.48
C GLU A 64 -11.04 7.22 10.61
N GLU A 65 -10.68 7.30 9.32
CA GLU A 65 -10.71 6.15 8.42
C GLU A 65 -9.75 5.04 8.86
N GLN A 66 -8.55 5.37 9.34
CA GLN A 66 -7.63 4.37 9.91
C GLN A 66 -8.29 3.59 11.06
N ALA A 67 -8.90 4.31 12.01
CA ALA A 67 -9.54 3.69 13.16
C ALA A 67 -10.71 2.78 12.75
N MET A 68 -11.57 3.26 11.84
CA MET A 68 -12.68 2.46 11.31
C MET A 68 -12.20 1.18 10.62
N LEU A 69 -11.14 1.25 9.83
CA LEU A 69 -10.58 0.08 9.12
C LEU A 69 -10.02 -0.96 10.08
N VAL A 70 -9.26 -0.52 11.09
CA VAL A 70 -8.71 -1.41 12.12
C VAL A 70 -9.83 -2.01 12.98
N GLU A 71 -10.88 -1.26 13.30
CA GLU A 71 -12.04 -1.78 14.03
C GLU A 71 -12.80 -2.85 13.22
N MET A 72 -12.92 -2.65 11.91
CA MET A 72 -13.62 -3.56 11.01
C MET A 72 -12.88 -4.89 10.84
N ASP A 73 -11.55 -4.86 10.73
CA ASP A 73 -10.74 -6.06 10.50
C ASP A 73 -9.31 -5.88 11.07
N PRO A 74 -9.13 -6.10 12.39
CA PRO A 74 -7.86 -5.85 13.07
C PRO A 74 -6.77 -6.87 12.74
N ASP A 75 -7.14 -8.01 12.15
CA ASP A 75 -6.17 -9.03 11.70
C ASP A 75 -5.57 -8.67 10.34
N PHE A 76 -6.29 -7.87 9.54
CA PHE A 76 -5.85 -7.45 8.21
C PHE A 76 -5.28 -6.03 8.17
N TYR A 77 -5.85 -5.10 8.95
CA TYR A 77 -5.43 -3.71 8.99
C TYR A 77 -4.68 -3.36 10.28
N HIS A 78 -3.61 -2.58 10.15
CA HIS A 78 -2.91 -2.01 11.29
C HIS A 78 -2.46 -0.57 11.01
N VAL A 79 -2.25 0.23 12.06
CA VAL A 79 -1.65 1.57 11.91
C VAL A 79 -0.12 1.42 11.93
N PRO A 80 0.59 1.64 10.81
CA PRO A 80 2.03 1.42 10.74
C PRO A 80 2.78 2.44 11.62
N PRO A 81 3.84 2.01 12.32
CA PRO A 81 4.74 2.92 13.00
C PRO A 81 5.26 4.00 12.05
N TYR A 82 5.42 5.23 12.54
CA TYR A 82 5.95 6.40 11.81
C TYR A 82 5.09 6.94 10.65
N LEU A 83 4.53 6.08 9.80
CA LEU A 83 3.65 6.48 8.70
C LEU A 83 2.22 6.73 9.17
N GLY A 84 1.75 6.04 10.22
CA GLY A 84 0.42 6.17 10.80
C GLY A 84 0.01 7.62 11.09
N PRO A 85 0.82 8.43 11.80
CA PRO A 85 0.53 9.85 12.04
C PRO A 85 0.35 10.69 10.78
N SER A 86 0.87 10.23 9.63
CA SER A 86 0.75 10.88 8.32
C SER A 86 -0.38 10.30 7.45
N GLY A 87 -1.32 9.54 8.03
CA GLY A 87 -2.49 9.03 7.31
C GLY A 87 -2.21 7.82 6.43
N TRP A 88 -1.36 6.90 6.88
CA TRP A 88 -1.12 5.62 6.20
C TRP A 88 -1.67 4.45 6.99
N ILE A 89 -2.16 3.42 6.32
CA ILE A 89 -2.63 2.17 6.92
C ILE A 89 -1.88 1.00 6.30
N GLY A 90 -1.51 0.01 7.10
CA GLY A 90 -0.91 -1.23 6.67
C GLY A 90 -1.98 -2.29 6.42
N MET A 91 -1.77 -3.12 5.40
CA MET A 91 -2.62 -4.25 5.02
C MET A 91 -1.76 -5.50 4.96
N GLU A 92 -2.07 -6.52 5.77
CA GLU A 92 -1.28 -7.74 5.87
C GLU A 92 -1.32 -8.57 4.58
N LEU A 93 -0.15 -9.08 4.18
CA LEU A 93 0.06 -9.99 3.06
C LEU A 93 0.43 -11.36 3.62
N ASN A 94 -0.37 -12.37 3.28
CA ASN A 94 -0.28 -13.74 3.78
C ASN A 94 -0.41 -14.75 2.62
N GLY A 95 0.25 -14.51 1.48
CA GLY A 95 0.18 -15.38 0.31
C GLY A 95 -1.23 -15.55 -0.22
N ASP A 96 -1.64 -16.80 -0.43
CA ASP A 96 -2.96 -17.18 -0.97
C ASP A 96 -4.15 -16.78 -0.06
N ALA A 97 -3.92 -16.55 1.23
CA ALA A 97 -4.95 -16.12 2.17
C ALA A 97 -5.23 -14.61 2.11
N THR A 98 -4.43 -13.85 1.37
CA THR A 98 -4.60 -12.40 1.23
C THR A 98 -5.86 -12.09 0.41
N ASP A 99 -6.69 -11.16 0.91
CA ASP A 99 -7.79 -10.57 0.15
C ASP A 99 -7.23 -9.57 -0.89
N TRP A 100 -6.82 -10.10 -2.04
CA TRP A 100 -6.13 -9.34 -3.08
C TRP A 100 -7.02 -8.31 -3.78
N ASP A 101 -8.32 -8.54 -3.85
CA ASP A 101 -9.27 -7.57 -4.41
C ASP A 101 -9.31 -6.33 -3.50
N ARG A 102 -9.35 -6.54 -2.18
CA ARG A 102 -9.28 -5.46 -1.20
C ARG A 102 -7.94 -4.71 -1.24
N ILE A 103 -6.82 -5.41 -1.42
CA ILE A 103 -5.48 -4.81 -1.63
C ILE A 103 -5.51 -3.90 -2.86
N GLU A 104 -6.05 -4.39 -3.96
CA GLU A 104 -6.15 -3.65 -5.22
C GLU A 104 -6.99 -2.38 -5.07
N ASP A 105 -8.18 -2.48 -4.49
CA ASP A 105 -9.08 -1.35 -4.24
C ASP A 105 -8.40 -0.26 -3.39
N ARG A 106 -7.67 -0.67 -2.35
CA ARG A 106 -7.01 0.28 -1.44
C ARG A 106 -5.78 0.94 -2.06
N ILE A 107 -5.04 0.23 -2.91
CA ILE A 107 -3.95 0.83 -3.70
C ILE A 107 -4.53 1.84 -4.70
N ALA A 108 -5.67 1.53 -5.34
CA ALA A 108 -6.36 2.45 -6.25
C ALA A 108 -6.73 3.77 -5.56
N ILE A 109 -7.44 3.68 -4.44
CA ILE A 109 -7.82 4.85 -3.62
C ILE A 109 -6.59 5.67 -3.24
N SER A 110 -5.52 5.00 -2.78
CA SER A 110 -4.28 5.68 -2.38
C SER A 110 -3.58 6.40 -3.53
N TRP A 111 -3.57 5.80 -4.73
CA TRP A 111 -3.05 6.42 -5.94
C TRP A 111 -3.88 7.64 -6.34
N GLU A 112 -5.21 7.51 -6.35
CA GLU A 112 -6.14 8.60 -6.69
C GLU A 112 -5.98 9.81 -5.76
N MET A 113 -5.77 9.57 -4.46
CA MET A 113 -5.53 10.62 -3.47
C MET A 113 -4.31 11.50 -3.76
N VAL A 114 -3.35 10.99 -4.53
CA VAL A 114 -2.12 11.73 -4.87
C VAL A 114 -1.96 12.06 -6.34
N ALA A 115 -2.80 11.47 -7.20
CA ALA A 115 -2.73 11.66 -8.63
C ALA A 115 -3.08 13.10 -9.01
N PRO A 116 -2.27 13.77 -9.86
CA PRO A 116 -2.67 15.04 -10.45
C PRO A 116 -3.89 14.82 -11.34
N ARG A 117 -4.76 15.84 -11.44
CA ARG A 117 -6.03 15.79 -12.18
C ARG A 117 -5.91 15.20 -13.60
N ARG A 118 -4.84 15.52 -14.32
CA ARG A 118 -4.59 14.99 -15.68
C ARG A 118 -4.51 13.46 -15.75
N LEU A 119 -4.06 12.80 -14.69
CA LEU A 119 -3.95 11.35 -14.64
C LEU A 119 -5.27 10.69 -14.23
N LEU A 120 -6.08 11.35 -13.40
CA LEU A 120 -7.44 10.90 -13.08
C LEU A 120 -8.33 10.90 -14.34
N GLU A 121 -8.19 11.94 -15.17
CA GLU A 121 -8.94 12.08 -16.43
C GLU A 121 -8.45 11.10 -17.53
N ALA A 122 -7.23 10.57 -17.41
CA ALA A 122 -6.64 9.63 -18.36
C ALA A 122 -7.02 8.15 -18.10
N GLY A 123 -7.90 7.90 -17.12
CA GLY A 123 -8.27 6.57 -16.67
C GLY A 123 -7.47 6.19 -15.42
N GLY A 124 -7.95 6.66 -14.26
CA GLY A 124 -7.65 6.03 -12.98
C GLY A 124 -8.34 4.67 -12.94
N ARG A 125 -7.73 3.69 -13.63
CA ARG A 125 -8.33 2.39 -13.98
C ARG A 125 -9.60 2.45 -14.84
#